data_AF-A0A917T7T2-F1
#
_entry.id   AF-A0A917T7T2-F1
#
_cell.length_a   1.000
_cell.length_b   1.000
_cell.length_c   1.000
_cell.angle_alpha   90.00
_cell.angle_beta   90.00
_cell.angle_gamma   90.00
#
_symmetry.space_group_name_H-M   'P 1'
#
loop_
_entity.id
_entity.type
_entity.pdbx_description
1 polymer ?
#
loop_
_entity_poly.entity_id
_entity_poly.type
_entity_poly.pdbx_seq_one_letter_code
_entity_poly.pdbx_strand_id
1 'polypeptide(L)'
;MRIVLMQDTLPRLEGTDDLRRFSIAMDERLRGSAREALAPVGLPVTSEATHAWVRPDAVRALSPLAGDPEWEAGFANMRAFAEEHGWTGENGTIRAHIEVIPAPEPVSADAFRNAMRRFASGVCVVACGAGEDRRGMTVSAFSSVSAEPPMVLVCLNRGASAHAPLVTAGSFSINILGGEQEHIAMLFAGQGALKGADRFGPDWQDSHGAPVLSTAHQSLVCTQVSAHRAGTHTVLIGQVVATSDAQETGALVNYNGAIKPSAPAHPSVQ
;
A
#
# COMPACT_ATOMS: atom_id res chain seq x y z
N MET A 1 1.88 -8.57 -30.65
CA MET A 1 1.35 -9.27 -29.46
C MET A 1 2.47 -9.56 -28.47
N ARG A 2 2.25 -9.28 -27.18
CA ARG A 2 3.28 -9.43 -26.15
C ARG A 2 2.70 -9.92 -24.84
N ILE A 3 3.30 -10.94 -24.24
CA ILE A 3 2.99 -11.35 -22.86
C ILE A 3 3.75 -10.45 -21.91
N VAL A 4 3.07 -9.87 -20.93
CA VAL A 4 3.68 -8.99 -19.94
C VAL A 4 3.72 -9.68 -18.58
N LEU A 5 4.92 -9.75 -18.01
CA LEU A 5 5.22 -10.31 -16.70
C LEU A 5 5.73 -9.18 -15.80
N MET A 6 4.93 -8.78 -14.81
CA MET A 6 5.29 -7.76 -13.82
C MET A 6 5.29 -8.35 -12.41
N GLN A 7 6.12 -7.82 -11.53
CA GLN A 7 6.22 -8.28 -10.14
C GLN A 7 4.84 -8.20 -9.45
N ASP A 8 4.48 -9.26 -8.71
CA ASP A 8 3.23 -9.37 -7.93
C ASP A 8 1.93 -9.22 -8.73
N THR A 9 1.96 -9.48 -10.05
CA THR A 9 0.78 -9.46 -10.92
C THR A 9 0.67 -10.73 -11.74
N LEU A 10 -0.55 -11.09 -12.13
CA LEU A 10 -0.78 -12.16 -13.09
C LEU A 10 -0.29 -11.74 -14.48
N PRO A 11 0.22 -12.69 -15.31
CA PRO A 11 0.54 -12.42 -16.70
C PRO A 11 -0.65 -11.85 -17.46
N ARG A 12 -0.38 -10.98 -18.42
CA ARG A 12 -1.40 -10.44 -19.33
C ARG A 12 -0.89 -10.39 -20.76
N LEU A 13 -1.81 -10.25 -21.70
CA LEU A 13 -1.50 -10.09 -23.12
C LEU A 13 -1.75 -8.64 -23.54
N GLU A 14 -0.80 -8.03 -24.25
CA GLU A 14 -0.92 -6.70 -24.84
C GLU A 14 -0.78 -6.77 -26.37
N GLY A 15 -1.49 -5.88 -27.09
CA GLY A 15 -1.54 -5.87 -28.56
C GLY A 15 -2.08 -7.19 -29.10
N THR A 16 -3.25 -7.59 -28.61
CA THR A 16 -3.89 -8.90 -28.84
C THR A 16 -4.32 -9.13 -30.29
N ASP A 17 -4.45 -8.05 -31.06
CA ASP A 17 -4.79 -7.98 -32.48
C ASP A 17 -3.56 -8.00 -33.40
N ASP A 18 -2.38 -7.62 -32.90
CA ASP A 18 -1.13 -7.64 -33.67
C ASP A 18 -0.44 -9.01 -33.60
N LEU A 19 -0.78 -9.92 -34.51
CA LEU A 19 -0.19 -11.25 -34.59
C LEU A 19 1.08 -11.34 -35.46
N ARG A 20 1.65 -10.20 -35.87
CA ARG A 20 2.86 -10.16 -36.71
C ARG A 20 4.15 -10.32 -35.91
N ARG A 21 4.09 -10.03 -34.60
CA ARG A 21 5.23 -10.12 -33.69
C ARG A 21 4.78 -10.75 -32.37
N PHE A 22 5.62 -11.64 -31.84
CA PHE A 22 5.40 -12.29 -30.55
C PHE A 22 6.62 -12.18 -29.65
N SER A 23 6.45 -11.58 -28.47
CA SER A 23 7.51 -11.42 -27.48
C SER A 23 6.97 -11.52 -26.05
N ILE A 24 7.89 -11.57 -25.10
CA ILE A 24 7.62 -11.44 -23.68
C ILE A 24 8.28 -10.16 -23.18
N ALA A 25 7.53 -9.33 -22.48
CA ALA A 25 8.04 -8.23 -21.69
C ALA A 25 8.14 -8.70 -20.24
N MET A 26 9.35 -8.69 -19.68
CA MET A 26 9.60 -9.13 -18.31
C MET A 26 10.18 -7.98 -17.49
N ASP A 27 9.55 -7.68 -16.35
CA ASP A 27 10.11 -6.77 -15.35
C ASP A 27 11.51 -7.24 -14.92
N GLU A 28 12.48 -6.32 -14.91
CA GLU A 28 13.85 -6.59 -14.52
C GLU A 28 13.98 -7.28 -13.15
N ARG A 29 13.08 -6.97 -12.22
CA ARG A 29 13.07 -7.57 -10.88
C ARG A 29 12.77 -9.07 -10.89
N LEU A 30 12.16 -9.58 -11.96
CA LEU A 30 11.87 -11.00 -12.16
C LEU A 30 13.05 -11.76 -12.81
N ARG A 31 14.12 -11.08 -13.22
CA ARG A 31 15.24 -11.71 -13.94
C ARG A 31 15.89 -12.84 -13.14
N GLY A 32 16.03 -12.67 -11.82
CA GLY A 32 16.58 -13.70 -10.93
C GLY A 32 15.67 -14.91 -10.71
N SER A 33 14.37 -14.79 -10.99
CA SER A 33 13.35 -15.83 -10.83
C SER A 33 12.58 -16.08 -12.13
N ALA A 34 13.22 -15.87 -13.28
CA ALA A 34 12.56 -15.87 -14.60
C ALA A 34 11.79 -17.17 -14.88
N ARG A 35 12.30 -18.32 -14.44
CA ARG A 35 11.60 -19.62 -14.57
C ARG A 35 10.27 -19.64 -13.83
N GLU A 36 10.22 -19.12 -12.60
CA GLU A 36 9.00 -19.05 -11.80
C GLU A 36 8.01 -18.06 -12.40
N ALA A 37 8.51 -16.89 -12.82
CA ALA A 37 7.71 -15.87 -13.50
C ALA A 37 7.08 -16.37 -14.82
N LEU A 38 7.80 -17.22 -15.56
CA LEU A 38 7.33 -17.80 -16.82
C LEU A 38 6.40 -18.99 -16.64
N ALA A 39 6.44 -19.70 -15.49
CA ALA A 39 5.72 -20.96 -15.29
C ALA A 39 4.23 -20.93 -15.70
N PRO A 40 3.46 -19.85 -15.47
CA PRO A 40 2.05 -19.79 -15.88
C PRO A 40 1.85 -19.79 -17.40
N VAL A 41 2.85 -19.39 -18.18
CA VAL A 41 2.75 -19.25 -19.64
C VAL A 41 3.68 -20.18 -20.41
N GLY A 42 4.75 -20.67 -19.79
CA GLY A 42 5.80 -21.38 -20.50
C GLY A 42 7.01 -21.71 -19.63
N LEU A 43 8.15 -21.89 -20.28
CA LEU A 43 9.45 -22.16 -19.64
C LEU A 43 10.57 -21.44 -20.40
N PRO A 44 11.64 -21.00 -19.72
CA PRO A 44 12.78 -20.40 -20.40
C PRO A 44 13.50 -21.43 -21.29
N VAL A 45 14.00 -20.98 -22.45
CA VAL A 45 14.77 -21.82 -23.39
C VAL A 45 16.17 -22.10 -22.84
N THR A 46 16.76 -21.12 -22.14
CA THR A 46 18.11 -21.19 -21.56
C THR A 46 18.10 -20.71 -20.11
N SER A 47 19.17 -20.97 -19.37
CA SER A 47 19.35 -20.44 -18.01
C SER A 47 19.41 -18.92 -17.94
N GLU A 48 19.85 -18.26 -19.02
CA GLU A 48 19.91 -16.80 -19.13
C GLU A 48 18.55 -16.15 -19.45
N ALA A 49 17.53 -16.96 -19.78
CA ALA A 49 16.17 -16.53 -20.07
C ALA A 49 16.09 -15.39 -21.10
N THR A 50 16.87 -15.47 -22.18
CA THR A 50 16.74 -14.55 -23.34
C THR A 50 15.54 -14.90 -24.23
N HIS A 51 15.10 -16.15 -24.17
CA HIS A 51 13.92 -16.66 -24.86
C HIS A 51 13.12 -17.60 -23.95
N ALA A 52 11.84 -17.76 -24.24
CA ALA A 52 10.99 -18.78 -23.62
C ALA A 52 10.21 -19.57 -24.67
N TRP A 53 9.92 -20.83 -24.32
CA TRP A 53 8.89 -21.64 -24.94
C TRP A 53 7.55 -21.32 -24.30
N VAL A 54 6.65 -20.70 -25.04
CA VAL A 54 5.32 -20.32 -24.57
C VAL A 54 4.28 -21.32 -25.05
N ARG A 55 3.40 -21.77 -24.16
CA ARG A 55 2.35 -22.72 -24.52
C ARG A 55 1.20 -21.99 -25.25
N PRO A 56 0.69 -22.51 -26.38
CA PRO A 56 -0.37 -21.83 -27.13
C PRO A 56 -1.69 -21.70 -26.37
N ASP A 57 -2.02 -22.67 -25.52
CA ASP A 57 -3.19 -22.63 -24.63
C ASP A 57 -3.10 -21.47 -23.62
N ALA A 58 -1.90 -21.18 -23.09
CA ALA A 58 -1.68 -20.02 -22.23
C ALA A 58 -1.92 -18.70 -22.97
N VAL A 59 -1.51 -18.59 -24.24
CA VAL A 59 -1.81 -17.39 -25.06
C VAL A 59 -3.31 -17.21 -25.24
N ARG A 60 -4.05 -18.30 -25.52
CA ARG A 60 -5.52 -18.24 -25.62
C ARG A 60 -6.17 -17.86 -24.29
N ALA A 61 -5.71 -18.44 -23.17
CA ALA A 61 -6.24 -18.12 -21.85
C ALA A 61 -6.05 -16.65 -21.45
N LEU A 62 -5.01 -16.00 -21.97
CA LEU A 62 -4.73 -14.58 -21.74
C LEU A 62 -5.42 -13.64 -22.74
N SER A 63 -5.88 -14.14 -23.88
CA SER A 63 -6.47 -13.31 -24.94
C SER A 63 -7.97 -13.12 -24.71
N PRO A 64 -8.48 -11.87 -24.63
CA PRO A 64 -9.91 -11.62 -24.60
C PRO A 64 -10.59 -11.92 -25.95
N LEU A 65 -9.80 -12.12 -27.02
CA LEU A 65 -10.28 -12.46 -28.36
C LEU A 65 -10.25 -13.97 -28.63
N ALA A 66 -9.88 -14.80 -27.64
CA ALA A 66 -9.89 -16.25 -27.82
C ALA A 66 -11.30 -16.77 -28.16
N GLY A 67 -11.39 -17.64 -29.16
CA GLY A 67 -12.66 -18.11 -29.72
C GLY A 67 -13.28 -17.20 -30.79
N ASP A 68 -12.77 -15.99 -31.01
CA ASP A 68 -13.13 -15.21 -32.20
C ASP A 68 -12.55 -15.88 -33.47
N PRO A 69 -13.35 -16.12 -34.52
CA PRO A 69 -12.88 -16.84 -35.71
C PRO A 69 -11.73 -16.16 -36.46
N GLU A 70 -11.74 -14.83 -36.56
CA GLU A 70 -10.68 -14.09 -37.25
C GLU A 70 -9.38 -14.15 -36.44
N TRP A 71 -9.49 -14.00 -35.12
CA TRP A 71 -8.36 -14.11 -34.23
C TRP A 71 -7.75 -15.52 -34.22
N GLU A 72 -8.57 -16.58 -34.13
CA GLU A 72 -8.07 -17.97 -34.16
C GLU A 72 -7.39 -18.31 -35.48
N ALA A 73 -7.93 -17.82 -36.61
CA ALA A 73 -7.31 -17.98 -37.92
C ALA A 73 -5.95 -17.25 -37.98
N GLY A 74 -5.89 -16.01 -37.49
CA GLY A 74 -4.64 -15.26 -37.39
C GLY A 74 -3.61 -15.94 -36.49
N PHE A 75 -4.04 -16.47 -35.35
CA PHE A 75 -3.16 -17.14 -34.40
C PHE A 75 -2.65 -18.47 -34.94
N ALA A 76 -3.48 -19.20 -35.70
CA ALA A 76 -3.07 -20.40 -36.43
C ALA A 76 -2.00 -20.07 -37.49
N ASN A 77 -2.17 -18.97 -38.24
CA ASN A 77 -1.18 -18.51 -39.22
C ASN A 77 0.15 -18.13 -38.56
N MET A 78 0.10 -17.41 -37.43
CA MET A 78 1.30 -17.07 -36.66
C MET A 78 2.05 -18.32 -36.19
N ARG A 79 1.32 -19.35 -35.76
CA ARG A 79 1.91 -20.65 -35.34
C ARG A 79 2.54 -21.40 -36.51
N ALA A 80 1.86 -21.47 -37.65
CA ALA A 80 2.40 -22.10 -38.86
C ALA A 80 3.68 -21.40 -39.34
N PHE A 81 3.71 -20.06 -39.28
CA PHE A 81 4.90 -19.27 -39.58
C PHE A 81 6.05 -19.59 -38.61
N ALA A 82 5.78 -19.69 -37.31
CA ALA A 82 6.79 -20.07 -36.33
C ALA A 82 7.33 -21.49 -36.57
N GLU A 83 6.49 -22.43 -36.98
CA GLU A 83 6.90 -23.80 -37.31
C GLU A 83 7.83 -23.85 -38.53
N GLU A 84 7.49 -23.14 -39.60
CA GLU A 84 8.33 -23.02 -40.82
C GLU A 84 9.75 -22.49 -40.52
N HIS A 85 9.87 -21.63 -39.49
CA HIS A 85 11.14 -21.03 -39.09
C HIS A 85 11.86 -21.80 -37.96
N GLY A 86 11.35 -22.95 -37.54
CA GLY A 86 11.92 -23.74 -36.45
C GLY A 86 11.81 -23.07 -35.07
N TRP A 87 10.83 -22.18 -34.89
CA TRP A 87 10.53 -21.47 -33.64
C TRP A 87 9.43 -22.16 -32.84
N THR A 88 9.26 -23.46 -33.04
CA THR A 88 8.35 -24.31 -32.29
C THR A 88 9.11 -25.41 -31.55
N GLY A 89 8.76 -25.60 -30.28
CA GLY A 89 9.33 -26.63 -29.41
C GLY A 89 8.37 -27.80 -29.21
N GLU A 90 8.64 -28.61 -28.19
CA GLU A 90 7.76 -29.72 -27.79
C GLU A 90 6.32 -29.24 -27.57
N ASN A 91 5.35 -30.10 -27.91
CA ASN A 91 3.92 -29.81 -27.76
C ASN A 91 3.46 -28.53 -28.46
N GLY A 92 4.18 -28.08 -29.50
CA GLY A 92 3.84 -26.90 -30.28
C GLY A 92 4.02 -25.57 -29.53
N THR A 93 4.86 -25.54 -28.49
CA THR A 93 5.22 -24.29 -27.82
C THR A 93 5.89 -23.33 -28.79
N ILE A 94 5.60 -22.04 -28.69
CA ILE A 94 6.10 -21.00 -29.58
C ILE A 94 7.28 -20.30 -28.90
N ARG A 95 8.39 -20.15 -29.61
CA ARG A 95 9.54 -19.41 -29.11
C ARG A 95 9.22 -17.92 -29.07
N ALA A 96 9.42 -17.28 -27.92
CA ALA A 96 9.30 -15.85 -27.74
C ALA A 96 10.60 -15.27 -27.21
N HIS A 97 11.04 -14.15 -27.79
CA HIS A 97 12.14 -13.36 -27.22
C HIS A 97 11.68 -12.64 -25.95
N ILE A 98 12.54 -12.63 -24.92
CA ILE A 98 12.28 -11.92 -23.66
C ILE A 98 12.97 -10.56 -23.71
N GLU A 99 12.17 -9.50 -23.72
CA GLU A 99 12.60 -8.12 -23.54
C GLU A 99 12.50 -7.78 -22.05
N VAL A 100 13.64 -7.49 -21.42
CA VAL A 100 13.66 -7.02 -20.04
C VAL A 100 13.27 -5.55 -20.00
N ILE A 101 12.20 -5.23 -19.27
CA ILE A 101 11.74 -3.86 -19.03
C ILE A 101 12.39 -3.39 -17.73
N PRO A 102 13.13 -2.26 -17.75
CA PRO A 102 13.70 -1.70 -16.52
C PRO A 102 12.57 -1.32 -15.57
N ALA A 103 12.73 -1.65 -14.29
CA ALA A 103 11.83 -1.14 -13.27
C ALA A 103 12.08 0.36 -13.08
N PRO A 104 11.04 1.18 -12.83
CA PRO A 104 11.26 2.57 -12.47
C PRO A 104 12.13 2.64 -11.20
N GLU A 105 13.23 3.38 -11.28
CA GLU A 105 14.11 3.57 -10.11
C GLU A 105 13.38 4.38 -9.03
N PRO A 106 13.41 3.94 -7.76
CA PRO A 106 12.85 4.73 -6.68
C PRO A 106 13.64 6.02 -6.51
N VAL A 107 12.93 7.12 -6.24
CA VAL A 107 13.58 8.37 -5.82
C VAL A 107 14.36 8.18 -4.51
N SER A 108 15.36 9.02 -4.26
CA SER A 108 16.10 8.99 -3.01
C SER A 108 15.18 9.26 -1.80
N ALA A 109 15.53 8.71 -0.64
CA ALA A 109 14.76 8.92 0.59
C ALA A 109 14.66 10.41 0.97
N ASP A 110 15.67 11.22 0.65
CA ASP A 110 15.66 12.66 0.88
C ASP A 110 14.69 13.37 -0.07
N ALA A 111 14.69 13.02 -1.36
CA ALA A 111 13.74 13.54 -2.33
C ALA A 111 12.29 13.21 -1.93
N PHE A 112 12.04 11.96 -1.53
CA PHE A 112 10.73 11.54 -1.01
C PHE A 112 10.32 12.34 0.24
N ARG A 113 11.19 12.43 1.25
CA ARG A 113 10.88 13.19 2.49
C ARG A 113 10.64 14.67 2.21
N ASN A 114 11.40 15.28 1.30
CA ASN A 114 11.20 16.66 0.88
C ASN A 114 9.86 16.87 0.16
N ALA A 115 9.45 15.93 -0.69
CA ALA A 115 8.12 15.96 -1.31
C ALA A 115 7.01 15.81 -0.26
N MET A 116 7.12 14.85 0.66
CA MET A 116 6.10 14.61 1.70
C MET A 116 5.95 15.78 2.67
N ARG A 117 7.04 16.53 2.94
CA ARG A 117 6.98 17.77 3.74
C ARG A 117 6.08 18.85 3.13
N ARG A 118 5.80 18.79 1.82
CA ARG A 118 4.90 19.73 1.13
C ARG A 118 3.42 19.36 1.27
N PHE A 119 3.11 18.16 1.74
CA PHE A 119 1.75 17.76 2.05
C PHE A 119 1.42 18.15 3.50
N ALA A 120 0.51 19.12 3.66
CA ALA A 120 0.00 19.48 4.97
C ALA A 120 -0.86 18.33 5.52
N SER A 121 -0.67 17.98 6.78
CA SER A 121 -1.42 16.90 7.43
C SER A 121 -1.86 17.33 8.83
N GLY A 122 -3.01 16.81 9.27
CA GLY A 122 -3.36 16.86 10.69
C GLY A 122 -2.38 16.03 11.51
N VAL A 123 -2.34 16.30 12.82
CA VAL A 123 -1.54 15.53 13.78
C VAL A 123 -2.48 14.75 14.69
N CYS A 124 -2.20 13.46 14.85
CA CYS A 124 -2.99 12.56 15.70
C CYS A 124 -2.09 11.85 16.70
N VAL A 125 -2.68 11.41 17.83
CA VAL A 125 -2.11 10.36 18.67
C VAL A 125 -2.93 9.09 18.49
N VAL A 126 -2.27 8.02 18.03
CA VAL A 126 -2.86 6.67 18.04
C VAL A 126 -2.50 6.02 19.37
N ALA A 127 -3.48 5.43 20.05
CA ALA A 127 -3.25 4.79 21.33
C ALA A 127 -4.07 3.50 21.53
N CYS A 128 -3.57 2.60 22.36
CA CYS A 128 -4.22 1.33 22.69
C CYS A 128 -3.84 0.88 24.11
N GLY A 129 -4.44 -0.22 24.56
CA GLY A 129 -4.19 -0.82 25.86
C GLY A 129 -4.93 -0.12 27.00
N ALA A 130 -4.73 -0.60 28.23
CA ALA A 130 -5.36 -0.06 29.44
C ALA A 130 -4.35 -0.10 30.59
N GLY A 131 -4.52 0.80 31.57
CA GLY A 131 -3.60 0.92 32.71
C GLY A 131 -2.13 1.02 32.29
N GLU A 132 -1.28 0.16 32.87
CA GLU A 132 0.17 0.11 32.62
C GLU A 132 0.55 -0.34 31.19
N ASP A 133 -0.38 -0.98 30.49
CA ASP A 133 -0.21 -1.44 29.11
C ASP A 133 -0.58 -0.37 28.08
N ARG A 134 -1.00 0.82 28.52
CA ARG A 134 -1.28 1.94 27.61
C ARG A 134 -0.05 2.27 26.77
N ARG A 135 -0.22 2.28 25.45
CA ARG A 135 0.83 2.60 24.48
C ARG A 135 0.24 3.50 23.41
N GLY A 136 1.05 4.43 22.93
CA GLY A 136 0.63 5.33 21.87
C GLY A 136 1.79 6.06 21.22
N MET A 137 1.51 6.63 20.07
CA MET A 137 2.47 7.41 19.31
C MET A 137 1.80 8.50 18.49
N THR A 138 2.54 9.57 18.24
CA THR A 138 2.14 10.62 17.30
C THR A 138 2.26 10.12 15.87
N VAL A 139 1.24 10.37 15.06
CA VAL A 139 1.22 10.09 13.63
C VAL A 139 0.67 11.27 12.86
N SER A 140 1.18 11.48 11.66
CA SER A 140 0.60 12.39 10.66
C SER A 140 0.15 11.64 9.39
N ALA A 141 0.41 10.34 9.31
CA ALA A 141 -0.01 9.46 8.22
C ALA A 141 -1.34 8.78 8.60
N PHE A 142 -2.40 9.58 8.63
CA PHE A 142 -3.78 9.19 8.91
C PHE A 142 -4.67 9.56 7.71
N SER A 143 -5.65 8.72 7.38
CA SER A 143 -6.65 9.02 6.35
C SER A 143 -7.97 8.31 6.61
N SER A 144 -9.08 8.92 6.20
CA SER A 144 -10.34 8.21 6.01
C SER A 144 -10.23 7.22 4.83
N VAL A 145 -11.00 6.14 4.89
CA VAL A 145 -11.00 5.05 3.90
C VAL A 145 -12.40 4.84 3.32
N SER A 146 -13.42 4.70 4.17
CA SER A 146 -14.81 4.51 3.75
C SER A 146 -15.77 5.15 4.75
N ALA A 147 -16.94 5.56 4.27
CA ALA A 147 -18.06 5.96 5.13
C ALA A 147 -18.99 4.77 5.46
N GLU A 148 -19.05 3.76 4.58
CA GLU A 148 -19.91 2.57 4.76
C GLU A 148 -19.13 1.29 4.38
N PRO A 149 -18.70 0.47 5.37
CA PRO A 149 -18.65 0.79 6.79
C PRO A 149 -17.66 1.93 7.09
N PRO A 150 -17.81 2.66 8.22
CA PRO A 150 -16.94 3.78 8.57
C PRO A 150 -15.53 3.28 8.90
N MET A 151 -14.56 3.56 8.04
CA MET A 151 -13.20 3.04 8.14
C MET A 151 -12.14 4.13 7.99
N VAL A 152 -11.04 3.94 8.71
CA VAL A 152 -9.85 4.79 8.68
C VAL A 152 -8.59 3.94 8.62
N LEU A 153 -7.47 4.55 8.23
CA LEU A 153 -6.15 3.93 8.31
C LEU A 153 -5.11 4.83 8.97
N VAL A 154 -4.09 4.21 9.55
CA VAL A 154 -2.89 4.86 10.06
C VAL A 154 -1.64 4.07 9.67
N CYS A 155 -0.57 4.77 9.29
CA CYS A 155 0.72 4.14 9.00
C CYS A 155 1.64 4.22 10.23
N LEU A 156 1.94 3.07 10.83
CA LEU A 156 2.74 2.94 12.04
C LEU A 156 4.18 2.58 11.69
N ASN A 157 5.16 3.35 12.17
CA ASN A 157 6.56 2.99 12.03
C ASN A 157 6.89 1.76 12.89
N ARG A 158 7.41 0.70 12.27
CA ARG A 158 7.72 -0.57 12.95
C ARG A 158 8.85 -0.46 13.98
N GLY A 159 9.65 0.61 13.93
CA GLY A 159 10.66 0.91 14.94
C GLY A 159 10.13 1.60 16.21
N ALA A 160 8.87 2.02 16.22
CA ALA A 160 8.27 2.66 17.39
C ALA A 160 7.95 1.63 18.48
N SER A 161 8.19 1.96 19.75
CA SER A 161 7.87 1.07 20.88
C SER A 161 6.37 0.78 21.04
N ALA A 162 5.51 1.65 20.49
CA ALA A 162 4.06 1.45 20.47
C ALA A 162 3.58 0.56 19.31
N HIS A 163 4.43 0.21 18.34
CA HIS A 163 4.03 -0.53 17.13
C HIS A 163 3.42 -1.89 17.44
N ALA A 164 4.16 -2.77 18.13
CA ALA A 164 3.68 -4.12 18.41
C ALA A 164 2.39 -4.09 19.25
N PRO A 165 2.30 -3.32 20.36
CA PRO A 165 1.06 -3.16 21.12
C PRO A 165 -0.14 -2.73 20.25
N LEU A 166 0.05 -1.74 19.38
CA LEU A 166 -1.02 -1.22 18.51
C LEU A 166 -1.53 -2.27 17.51
N VAL A 167 -0.64 -3.09 16.94
CA VAL A 167 -1.00 -4.10 15.95
C VAL A 167 -1.66 -5.33 16.58
N THR A 168 -1.49 -5.55 17.89
CA THR A 168 -2.04 -6.70 18.61
C THR A 168 -3.23 -6.38 19.52
N ALA A 169 -3.52 -5.11 19.81
CA ALA A 169 -4.53 -4.73 20.80
C ALA A 169 -5.99 -5.02 20.39
N GLY A 170 -6.28 -5.17 19.10
CA GLY A 170 -7.63 -5.39 18.58
C GLY A 170 -8.53 -4.14 18.62
N SER A 171 -8.38 -3.28 19.63
CA SER A 171 -8.98 -1.95 19.71
C SER A 171 -7.91 -0.87 19.87
N PHE A 172 -8.12 0.27 19.22
CA PHE A 172 -7.25 1.44 19.33
C PHE A 172 -8.04 2.73 19.13
N SER A 173 -7.55 3.83 19.67
CA SER A 173 -8.10 5.16 19.44
C SER A 173 -7.22 5.96 18.47
N ILE A 174 -7.83 6.90 17.76
CA ILE A 174 -7.15 7.96 17.02
C ILE A 174 -7.66 9.28 17.61
N ASN A 175 -6.75 10.05 18.21
CA ASN A 175 -7.05 11.32 18.85
C ASN A 175 -6.46 12.43 17.97
N ILE A 176 -7.31 13.10 17.19
CA ILE A 176 -6.96 14.23 16.33
C ILE A 176 -6.69 15.44 17.21
N LEU A 177 -5.53 16.06 17.05
CA LEU A 177 -5.05 17.11 17.96
C LEU A 177 -5.42 18.52 17.47
N GLY A 178 -5.81 19.36 18.42
CA GLY A 178 -6.07 20.79 18.24
C GLY A 178 -4.81 21.64 18.40
N GLY A 179 -4.89 22.90 17.97
CA GLY A 179 -3.76 23.81 17.83
C GLY A 179 -2.96 24.07 19.12
N GLU A 180 -3.58 23.90 20.29
CA GLU A 180 -2.95 24.08 21.59
C GLU A 180 -2.24 22.80 22.11
N GLN A 181 -2.37 21.69 21.38
CA GLN A 181 -1.92 20.36 21.80
C GLN A 181 -0.57 19.95 21.19
N GLU A 182 0.26 20.91 20.80
CA GLU A 182 1.64 20.66 20.35
C GLU A 182 2.43 19.86 21.39
N HIS A 183 2.29 20.21 22.67
CA HIS A 183 2.97 19.50 23.76
C HIS A 183 2.61 18.00 23.82
N ILE A 184 1.35 17.63 23.54
CA ILE A 184 0.90 16.24 23.47
C ILE A 184 1.52 15.55 22.25
N ALA A 185 1.52 16.23 21.09
CA ALA A 185 2.16 15.71 19.88
C ALA A 185 3.65 15.40 20.10
N MET A 186 4.39 16.28 20.77
CA MET A 186 5.83 16.08 21.02
C MET A 186 6.07 14.96 22.03
N LEU A 187 5.26 14.87 23.09
CA LEU A 187 5.32 13.80 24.09
C LEU A 187 5.15 12.41 23.44
N PHE A 188 4.12 12.25 22.60
CA PHE A 188 3.85 10.99 21.92
C PHE A 188 4.74 10.74 20.69
N ALA A 189 5.45 11.77 20.20
CA ALA A 189 6.55 11.63 19.23
C ALA A 189 7.86 11.14 19.89
N GLY A 190 7.85 10.94 21.22
CA GLY A 190 8.98 10.40 21.97
C GLY A 190 9.94 11.44 22.52
N GLN A 191 9.59 12.74 22.44
CA GLN A 191 10.34 13.78 23.12
C GLN A 191 10.03 13.79 24.62
N GLY A 192 11.06 14.11 25.42
CA GLY A 192 10.96 14.11 26.89
C GLY A 192 11.26 12.75 27.54
N ALA A 193 11.14 12.73 28.87
CA ALA A 193 11.55 11.60 29.71
C ALA A 193 10.48 10.49 29.80
N LEU A 194 9.19 10.83 29.72
CA LEU A 194 8.08 9.90 29.95
C LEU A 194 7.98 8.82 28.86
N LYS A 195 7.75 7.58 29.29
CA LYS A 195 7.65 6.39 28.43
C LYS A 195 6.39 5.60 28.78
N GLY A 196 5.94 4.76 27.84
CA GLY A 196 4.82 3.84 28.09
C GLY A 196 3.57 4.53 28.63
N ALA A 197 3.01 3.96 29.70
CA ALA A 197 1.80 4.45 30.36
C ALA A 197 1.97 5.82 31.03
N ASP A 198 3.19 6.21 31.43
CA ASP A 198 3.46 7.49 32.08
C ASP A 198 3.12 8.71 31.20
N ARG A 199 2.96 8.51 29.89
CA ARG A 199 2.54 9.57 28.96
C ARG A 199 1.04 9.91 29.06
N PHE A 200 0.25 9.03 29.68
CA PHE A 200 -1.21 9.12 29.72
C PHE A 200 -1.64 9.80 31.01
N GLY A 201 -1.77 11.13 30.95
CA GLY A 201 -2.23 11.97 32.06
C GLY A 201 -3.73 11.82 32.39
N PRO A 202 -4.27 12.67 33.27
CA PRO A 202 -5.64 12.56 33.78
C PRO A 202 -6.73 12.76 32.71
N ASP A 203 -6.40 13.42 31.60
CA ASP A 203 -7.33 13.64 30.47
C ASP A 203 -7.54 12.39 29.59
N TRP A 204 -6.90 11.26 29.91
CA TRP A 204 -7.03 10.01 29.17
C TRP A 204 -7.99 9.03 29.85
N GLN A 205 -9.10 8.75 29.19
CA GLN A 205 -10.18 7.90 29.68
C GLN A 205 -10.31 6.65 28.81
N ASP A 206 -10.64 5.50 29.40
CA ASP A 206 -10.84 4.29 28.61
C ASP A 206 -12.24 4.29 27.97
N SER A 207 -12.31 3.99 26.67
CA SER A 207 -13.54 3.86 25.90
C SER A 207 -13.40 2.75 24.87
N HIS A 208 -14.36 1.82 24.85
CA HIS A 208 -14.39 0.68 23.91
C HIS A 208 -13.06 -0.09 23.81
N GLY A 209 -12.36 -0.23 24.95
CA GLY A 209 -11.10 -0.98 25.05
C GLY A 209 -9.84 -0.21 24.62
N ALA A 210 -9.91 1.10 24.43
CA ALA A 210 -8.76 1.94 24.11
C ALA A 210 -8.75 3.25 24.93
N PRO A 211 -7.57 3.86 25.17
CA PRO A 211 -7.45 5.11 25.91
C PRO A 211 -7.71 6.30 24.97
N VAL A 212 -8.69 7.12 25.31
CA VAL A 212 -9.16 8.29 24.54
C VAL A 212 -8.81 9.57 25.28
N LEU A 213 -8.26 10.54 24.55
CA LEU A 213 -7.97 11.87 25.06
C LEU A 213 -9.26 12.72 25.03
N SER A 214 -9.76 13.09 26.21
CA SER A 214 -11.03 13.83 26.33
C SER A 214 -10.95 15.27 25.82
N THR A 215 -9.74 15.83 25.74
CA THR A 215 -9.48 17.20 25.26
C THR A 215 -9.08 17.23 23.78
N ALA A 216 -9.08 16.11 23.07
CA ALA A 216 -8.72 16.06 21.66
C ALA A 216 -9.67 16.93 20.82
N HIS A 217 -9.17 17.46 19.70
CA HIS A 217 -10.03 18.17 18.73
C HIS A 217 -11.15 17.26 18.23
N GLN A 218 -10.82 15.99 17.98
CA GLN A 218 -11.80 14.91 17.81
C GLN A 218 -11.15 13.56 18.12
N SER A 219 -11.89 12.63 18.71
CA SER A 219 -11.42 11.27 18.94
C SER A 219 -12.29 10.23 18.26
N LEU A 220 -11.65 9.19 17.73
CA LEU A 220 -12.27 8.02 17.11
C LEU A 220 -11.80 6.78 17.86
N VAL A 221 -12.70 5.86 18.21
CA VAL A 221 -12.32 4.52 18.67
C VAL A 221 -12.59 3.51 17.57
N CYS A 222 -11.60 2.67 17.30
CA CYS A 222 -11.59 1.75 16.18
C CYS A 222 -11.44 0.31 16.65
N THR A 223 -12.19 -0.60 16.01
CA THR A 223 -11.87 -2.03 16.01
C THR A 223 -10.96 -2.33 14.83
N GLN A 224 -9.86 -3.05 15.05
CA GLN A 224 -8.91 -3.40 14.00
C GLN A 224 -9.54 -4.35 12.98
N VAL A 225 -9.42 -3.98 11.70
CA VAL A 225 -9.88 -4.78 10.56
C VAL A 225 -8.70 -5.56 9.96
N SER A 226 -7.58 -4.89 9.71
CA SER A 226 -6.39 -5.53 9.15
C SER A 226 -5.12 -4.73 9.42
N ALA A 227 -3.97 -5.40 9.29
CA ALA A 227 -2.65 -4.79 9.41
C ALA A 227 -1.73 -5.32 8.30
N HIS A 228 -1.29 -4.43 7.41
CA HIS A 228 -0.48 -4.80 6.25
C HIS A 228 0.92 -4.19 6.34
N ARG A 229 1.97 -5.00 6.18
CA ARG A 229 3.35 -4.50 6.13
C ARG A 229 3.56 -3.73 4.83
N ALA A 230 4.05 -2.49 4.94
CA ALA A 230 4.44 -1.64 3.82
C ALA A 230 5.82 -1.02 4.10
N GLY A 231 6.88 -1.68 3.61
CA GLY A 231 8.27 -1.27 3.86
C GLY A 231 8.63 -1.27 5.35
N THR A 232 9.03 -0.11 5.86
CA THR A 232 9.35 0.12 7.29
C THR A 232 8.13 0.37 8.16
N HIS A 233 6.93 0.44 7.58
CA HIS A 233 5.68 0.74 8.27
C HIS A 233 4.70 -0.43 8.22
N THR A 234 3.67 -0.35 9.06
CA THR A 234 2.45 -1.15 8.98
C THR A 234 1.28 -0.22 8.72
N VAL A 235 0.49 -0.49 7.68
CA VAL A 235 -0.81 0.13 7.45
C VAL A 235 -1.82 -0.59 8.33
N LEU A 236 -2.28 0.07 9.39
CA LEU A 236 -3.31 -0.43 10.28
C LEU A 236 -4.65 0.16 9.85
N ILE A 237 -5.61 -0.70 9.54
CA ILE A 237 -6.96 -0.33 9.12
C ILE A 237 -7.92 -0.65 10.26
N GLY A 238 -8.80 0.29 10.61
CA GLY A 238 -9.80 0.10 11.65
C GLY A 238 -11.18 0.61 11.24
N GLN A 239 -12.21 -0.09 11.70
CA GLN A 239 -13.59 0.35 11.63
C GLN A 239 -13.89 1.23 12.84
N VAL A 240 -14.40 2.44 12.60
CA VAL A 240 -14.78 3.37 13.66
C VAL A 240 -16.06 2.87 14.32
N VAL A 241 -16.02 2.68 15.64
CA VAL A 241 -17.14 2.19 16.46
C VAL A 241 -17.65 3.23 17.46
N ALA A 242 -16.88 4.27 17.74
CA ALA A 242 -17.30 5.39 18.57
C ALA A 242 -16.54 6.68 18.20
N THR A 243 -17.14 7.83 18.47
CA THR A 243 -16.51 9.15 18.36
C THR A 243 -16.75 9.97 19.61
N SER A 244 -15.85 10.89 19.96
CA SER A 244 -16.11 11.90 20.99
C SER A 244 -16.90 13.09 20.43
N ASP A 245 -17.27 14.01 21.32
CA ASP A 245 -17.70 15.36 20.95
C ASP A 245 -16.49 16.14 20.41
N ALA A 246 -16.72 16.90 19.33
CA ALA A 246 -15.68 17.73 18.73
C ALA A 246 -15.45 18.99 19.56
N GLN A 247 -14.19 19.45 19.61
CA GLN A 247 -13.82 20.72 20.23
C GLN A 247 -13.63 21.80 19.15
N GLU A 248 -14.26 22.96 19.33
CA GLU A 248 -14.16 24.10 18.39
C GLU A 248 -12.83 24.86 18.59
N THR A 249 -11.72 24.24 18.17
CA THR A 249 -10.37 24.82 18.21
C THR A 249 -9.76 24.84 16.81
N GLY A 250 -8.68 25.60 16.61
CA GLY A 250 -7.81 25.39 15.44
C GLY A 250 -7.27 23.96 15.41
N ALA A 251 -6.95 23.43 14.24
CA ALA A 251 -6.33 22.12 14.09
C ALA A 251 -4.81 22.21 14.32
N LEU A 252 -4.19 21.13 14.81
CA LEU A 252 -2.74 21.02 14.79
C LEU A 252 -2.27 20.46 13.44
N VAL A 253 -1.43 21.21 12.74
CA VAL A 253 -0.98 20.88 11.37
C VAL A 253 0.52 20.64 11.35
N ASN A 254 0.94 19.53 10.74
CA ASN A 254 2.31 19.32 10.32
C ASN A 254 2.48 19.77 8.86
N TYR A 255 3.28 20.80 8.65
CA TYR A 255 3.63 21.31 7.33
C TYR A 255 5.09 21.74 7.27
N ASN A 256 5.79 21.30 6.22
CA ASN A 256 7.21 21.57 6.00
C ASN A 256 8.13 21.16 7.17
N GLY A 257 7.75 20.11 7.92
CA GLY A 257 8.49 19.63 9.08
C GLY A 257 8.30 20.46 10.37
N ALA A 258 7.35 21.39 10.37
CA ALA A 258 6.94 22.13 11.56
C ALA A 258 5.52 21.76 11.95
N ILE A 259 5.30 21.54 13.25
CA ILE A 259 3.96 21.39 13.84
C ILE A 259 3.51 22.76 14.30
N LYS A 260 2.36 23.23 13.82
CA LYS A 260 1.81 24.55 14.13
C LYS A 260 0.29 24.51 14.21
N PRO A 261 -0.35 25.36 15.02
CA PRO A 261 -1.79 25.57 14.97
C PRO A 261 -2.22 26.15 13.61
N SER A 262 -3.35 25.70 13.08
CA SER A 262 -4.08 26.40 12.03
C SER A 262 -4.87 27.57 12.62
N ALA A 263 -5.32 28.49 11.76
CA ALA A 263 -6.39 29.39 12.15
C ALA A 263 -7.63 28.56 12.57
N PRO A 264 -8.41 29.02 13.56
CA PRO A 264 -9.70 28.41 13.87
C PRO A 264 -10.57 28.37 12.61
N ALA A 265 -11.38 27.32 12.48
CA ALA A 265 -12.43 27.32 11.47
C ALA A 265 -13.35 28.53 11.77
N HIS A 266 -13.68 29.32 10.75
CA HIS A 266 -14.74 30.32 10.90
C HIS A 266 -16.03 29.56 11.22
N PRO A 267 -16.83 29.99 12.22
CA PRO A 267 -18.14 29.38 12.43
C PRO A 267 -18.90 29.51 11.12
N SER A 268 -19.28 28.37 10.56
CA SER A 268 -20.08 28.33 9.34
C SER A 268 -21.35 29.13 9.63
N VAL A 269 -21.58 30.21 8.89
CA VAL A 269 -22.90 30.85 8.86
C VAL A 269 -23.84 29.79 8.29
N GLN A 270 -24.73 29.27 9.13
CA GLN A 270 -25.78 28.34 8.75
C GLN A 270 -26.71 28.93 7.70
#